data_AF-A0A166F7V8-F1
#
_entry.id   AF-A0A166F7V8-F1
#
_cell.length_a   1.000
_cell.length_b   1.000
_cell.length_c   1.000
_cell.angle_alpha   90.00
_cell.angle_beta   90.00
_cell.angle_gamma   90.00
#
_symmetry.space_group_name_H-M   'P 1'
#
loop_
_entity.id
_entity.type
_entity.pdbx_description
1 polymer ?
#
loop_
_entity_poly.entity_id
_entity_poly.type
_entity_poly.pdbx_seq_one_letter_code
_entity_poly.pdbx_strand_id
1 'polypeptide(L)'
;MALVKDNEKERLQNLVKSCLLEINQLKMDLVESEKEKSSLKNDEEVEKLKTLVSEKQEEINSLKTDLNNLQVILTKKESLLEGQNKKIEEFTNIKESFDDIKNSLEQDLINFKTQELTEHNEELKSTLNTITEKDEEIKSLLDNIKNLKERIYDLENNIASKDSLLELQKEIDSKDSEIKILKSSVADDSTIKSLEIELSNKDKRINELEQIQSSFNEIKTSLEKDIKQYKNKELEETNLKLQSSLDKIRNKDDKIKDLMDQVQSSLDKIRDKDDKIKDLMDQVESSLDKIRDKDDKIKDLMDQVQSSLDKIRDKDDKIKDLMDQIDQKKTAIQLVKDQHIPKKEYDQLKDELKSKDSKIKRLEEIKGLFSDLNKDNLDSVQKARESQDWESIDPKINNKVNNNANYNANNNSNNSINNKNGSNAKVVDEDNNINSNENLENLKKEIKSCKDAVNELEKIKKYYTQITSPPKADLTSFQSQIYYLIPDTKMSSQDIHSYIRKISFKNISYGNINNILRNLERKGYLECKERNGDESMWVKTNKK
;
A
#
# COMPACT_ATOMS: atom_id res chain seq x y z
N MET A 1 -23.15 290.25 -32.98
CA MET A 1 -21.77 290.52 -33.42
C MET A 1 -20.84 289.61 -32.62
N ALA A 2 -19.80 288.94 -33.15
CA ALA A 2 -19.54 288.41 -34.51
C ALA A 2 -18.30 287.49 -34.49
N LEU A 3 -18.28 286.41 -35.32
CA LEU A 3 -17.08 285.66 -35.81
C LEU A 3 -16.20 284.86 -34.79
N VAL A 4 -15.24 284.06 -35.32
CA VAL A 4 -14.18 283.25 -34.61
C VAL A 4 -14.70 282.07 -33.76
N LYS A 5 -14.57 280.76 -34.07
CA LYS A 5 -13.99 279.95 -35.19
C LYS A 5 -12.45 279.91 -35.32
N ASP A 6 -11.75 278.81 -35.68
CA ASP A 6 -12.11 277.50 -36.26
C ASP A 6 -11.11 276.33 -35.94
N ASN A 7 -9.82 276.63 -35.72
CA ASN A 7 -8.68 275.78 -36.14
C ASN A 7 -8.57 274.37 -35.51
N GLU A 8 -8.75 274.22 -34.19
CA GLU A 8 -8.59 272.90 -33.55
C GLU A 8 -9.65 271.86 -33.99
N LYS A 9 -10.80 272.33 -34.48
CA LYS A 9 -11.83 271.47 -35.07
C LYS A 9 -11.31 270.71 -36.29
N GLU A 10 -10.41 271.32 -37.06
CA GLU A 10 -9.82 270.72 -38.26
C GLU A 10 -8.82 269.60 -37.91
N ARG A 11 -8.03 269.78 -36.84
CA ARG A 11 -7.20 268.71 -36.26
C ARG A 11 -8.06 267.52 -35.82
N LEU A 12 -9.14 267.78 -35.09
CA LEU A 12 -10.10 266.76 -34.67
C LEU A 12 -10.75 266.05 -35.86
N GLN A 13 -11.19 266.78 -36.90
CA GLN A 13 -11.77 266.19 -38.11
C GLN A 13 -10.78 265.29 -38.85
N ASN A 14 -9.51 265.69 -38.97
CA ASN A 14 -8.49 264.87 -39.63
C ASN A 14 -8.14 263.60 -38.82
N LEU A 15 -8.06 263.69 -37.48
CA LEU A 15 -7.85 262.53 -36.62
C LEU A 15 -9.02 261.54 -36.69
N VAL A 16 -10.26 262.04 -36.58
CA VAL A 16 -11.49 261.25 -36.72
C VAL A 16 -11.56 260.56 -38.09
N LYS A 17 -11.13 261.24 -39.16
CA LYS A 17 -11.07 260.67 -40.52
C LYS A 17 -10.03 259.55 -40.64
N SER A 18 -8.89 259.66 -39.94
CA SER A 18 -7.87 258.61 -39.87
C SER A 18 -8.37 257.36 -39.14
N CYS A 19 -8.94 257.53 -37.94
CA CYS A 19 -9.49 256.40 -37.17
C CYS A 19 -10.73 255.78 -37.85
N LEU A 20 -11.52 256.55 -38.62
CA LEU A 20 -12.58 255.98 -39.45
C LEU A 20 -12.06 255.08 -40.59
N LEU A 21 -10.89 255.37 -41.16
CA LEU A 21 -10.25 254.47 -42.12
C LEU A 21 -9.77 253.19 -41.44
N GLU A 22 -9.11 253.31 -40.30
CA GLU A 22 -8.61 252.20 -39.48
C GLU A 22 -9.75 251.27 -38.99
N ILE A 23 -10.86 251.85 -38.51
CA ILE A 23 -12.08 251.11 -38.15
C ILE A 23 -12.68 250.39 -39.37
N ASN A 24 -12.68 251.01 -40.55
CA ASN A 24 -13.19 250.33 -41.76
C ASN A 24 -12.26 249.21 -42.25
N GLN A 25 -10.94 249.35 -42.09
CA GLN A 25 -9.98 248.31 -42.41
C GLN A 25 -10.17 247.09 -41.50
N LEU A 26 -10.16 247.29 -40.17
CA LEU A 26 -10.43 246.22 -39.20
C LEU A 26 -11.80 245.57 -39.40
N LYS A 27 -12.77 246.29 -39.98
CA LYS A 27 -14.09 245.77 -40.32
C LYS A 27 -14.10 244.95 -41.62
N MET A 28 -13.18 245.18 -42.57
CA MET A 28 -12.92 244.24 -43.65
C MET A 28 -12.26 242.98 -43.09
N ASP A 29 -11.18 243.12 -42.33
CA ASP A 29 -10.42 241.99 -41.76
C ASP A 29 -11.30 241.06 -40.90
N LEU A 30 -12.23 241.64 -40.13
CA LEU A 30 -13.24 240.89 -39.36
C LEU A 30 -14.23 240.16 -40.26
N VAL A 31 -14.75 240.81 -41.31
CA VAL A 31 -15.69 240.20 -42.27
C VAL A 31 -15.03 239.09 -43.09
N GLU A 32 -13.74 239.23 -43.41
CA GLU A 32 -12.95 238.20 -44.09
C GLU A 32 -12.70 237.00 -43.15
N SER A 33 -12.37 237.25 -41.89
CA SER A 33 -12.25 236.22 -40.84
C SER A 33 -13.59 235.52 -40.55
N GLU A 34 -14.72 236.23 -40.57
CA GLU A 34 -16.06 235.63 -40.45
C GLU A 34 -16.44 234.83 -41.72
N LYS A 35 -15.90 235.18 -42.89
CA LYS A 35 -16.00 234.40 -44.12
C LYS A 35 -15.24 233.07 -44.00
N GLU A 36 -13.99 233.08 -43.57
CA GLU A 36 -13.22 231.84 -43.33
C GLU A 36 -13.86 230.97 -42.24
N LYS A 37 -14.37 231.59 -41.18
CA LYS A 37 -15.07 230.90 -40.09
C LYS A 37 -16.45 230.35 -40.49
N SER A 38 -17.06 230.86 -41.56
CA SER A 38 -18.33 230.36 -42.10
C SER A 38 -18.14 229.35 -43.24
N SER A 39 -17.05 229.41 -44.02
CA SER A 39 -16.65 228.29 -44.89
C SER A 39 -16.25 227.08 -44.06
N LEU A 40 -15.37 227.23 -43.05
CA LEU A 40 -14.95 226.14 -42.15
C LEU A 40 -16.09 225.56 -41.28
N LYS A 41 -17.26 226.21 -41.22
CA LYS A 41 -18.46 225.69 -40.54
C LYS A 41 -19.45 224.98 -41.47
N ASN A 42 -19.39 225.26 -42.77
CA ASN A 42 -20.30 224.74 -43.77
C ASN A 42 -19.59 223.80 -44.75
N ASP A 43 -18.38 223.34 -44.41
CA ASP A 43 -17.59 222.48 -45.28
C ASP A 43 -18.21 221.08 -45.37
N GLU A 44 -18.74 220.79 -46.56
CA GLU A 44 -19.49 219.58 -46.89
C GLU A 44 -18.65 218.30 -46.73
N GLU A 45 -17.31 218.42 -46.77
CA GLU A 45 -16.38 217.31 -46.57
C GLU A 45 -16.30 216.85 -45.10
N VAL A 46 -16.47 217.76 -44.14
CA VAL A 46 -16.37 217.45 -42.70
C VAL A 46 -17.55 216.60 -42.21
N GLU A 47 -18.77 216.86 -42.68
CA GLU A 47 -19.92 216.01 -42.35
C GLU A 47 -19.86 214.67 -43.09
N LYS A 48 -19.41 214.62 -44.35
CA LYS A 48 -19.17 213.35 -45.08
C LYS A 48 -18.17 212.45 -44.35
N LEU A 49 -17.12 213.03 -43.76
CA LEU A 49 -16.17 212.29 -42.94
C LEU A 49 -16.81 211.79 -41.63
N LYS A 50 -17.69 212.57 -40.98
CA LYS A 50 -18.42 212.09 -39.79
C LYS A 50 -19.37 210.94 -40.11
N THR A 51 -20.15 211.04 -41.18
CA THR A 51 -21.09 209.96 -41.57
C THR A 51 -20.32 208.69 -41.90
N LEU A 52 -19.23 208.79 -42.68
CA LEU A 52 -18.36 207.65 -43.00
C LEU A 52 -17.71 207.02 -41.75
N VAL A 53 -17.31 207.83 -40.76
CA VAL A 53 -16.79 207.33 -39.48
C VAL A 53 -17.90 206.61 -38.67
N SER A 54 -19.14 207.11 -38.70
CA SER A 54 -20.28 206.44 -38.06
C SER A 54 -20.58 205.09 -38.72
N GLU A 55 -20.69 205.06 -40.05
CA GLU A 55 -20.89 203.84 -40.84
C GLU A 55 -19.79 202.80 -40.57
N LYS A 56 -18.52 203.21 -40.57
CA LYS A 56 -17.39 202.33 -40.25
C LYS A 56 -17.39 201.87 -38.80
N GLN A 57 -17.87 202.68 -37.86
CA GLN A 57 -18.01 202.27 -36.46
C GLN A 57 -19.17 201.27 -36.28
N GLU A 58 -20.25 201.38 -37.04
CA GLU A 58 -21.33 200.38 -37.08
C GLU A 58 -20.88 199.06 -37.71
N GLU A 59 -20.13 199.12 -38.82
CA GLU A 59 -19.52 197.94 -39.45
C GLU A 59 -18.54 197.22 -38.51
N ILE A 60 -17.68 197.96 -37.81
CA ILE A 60 -16.80 197.42 -36.75
C ILE A 60 -17.61 196.78 -35.62
N ASN A 61 -18.74 197.37 -35.23
CA ASN A 61 -19.60 196.79 -34.19
C ASN A 61 -20.27 195.48 -34.66
N SER A 62 -20.73 195.41 -35.92
CA SER A 62 -21.27 194.18 -36.52
C SER A 62 -20.21 193.08 -36.57
N LEU A 63 -19.03 193.38 -37.13
CA LEU A 63 -17.91 192.44 -37.19
C LEU A 63 -17.47 191.95 -35.80
N LYS A 64 -17.57 192.80 -34.77
CA LYS A 64 -17.29 192.43 -33.39
C LYS A 64 -18.36 191.52 -32.78
N THR A 65 -19.64 191.69 -33.14
CA THR A 65 -20.68 190.71 -32.78
C THR A 65 -20.50 189.39 -33.53
N ASP A 66 -20.12 189.41 -34.80
CA ASP A 66 -19.87 188.20 -35.60
C ASP A 66 -18.63 187.42 -35.09
N LEU A 67 -17.55 188.12 -34.70
CA LEU A 67 -16.39 187.53 -34.05
C LEU A 67 -16.78 186.81 -32.75
N ASN A 68 -17.60 187.45 -31.89
CA ASN A 68 -18.08 186.83 -30.66
C ASN A 68 -18.97 185.60 -30.94
N ASN A 69 -19.85 185.67 -31.94
CA ASN A 69 -20.68 184.54 -32.37
C ASN A 69 -19.82 183.37 -32.87
N LEU A 70 -18.79 183.64 -33.67
CA LEU A 70 -17.82 182.65 -34.13
C LEU A 70 -17.03 182.03 -32.97
N GLN A 71 -16.64 182.81 -31.96
CA GLN A 71 -15.93 182.31 -30.78
C GLN A 71 -16.81 181.36 -29.94
N VAL A 72 -18.11 181.65 -29.80
CA VAL A 72 -19.08 180.76 -29.16
C VAL A 72 -19.31 179.47 -29.98
N ILE A 73 -19.30 179.57 -31.31
CA ILE A 73 -19.37 178.39 -32.19
C ILE A 73 -18.09 177.55 -32.11
N LEU A 74 -16.91 178.18 -31.99
CA LEU A 74 -15.61 177.52 -31.87
C LEU A 74 -15.54 176.71 -30.58
N THR A 75 -15.77 177.35 -29.43
CA THR A 75 -15.77 176.70 -28.10
C THR A 75 -16.82 175.58 -27.98
N LYS A 76 -17.96 175.71 -28.65
CA LYS A 76 -18.95 174.63 -28.77
C LYS A 76 -18.47 173.46 -29.65
N LYS A 77 -17.65 173.71 -30.68
CA LYS A 77 -17.02 172.65 -31.48
C LYS A 77 -15.87 171.98 -30.73
N GLU A 78 -15.05 172.73 -30.00
CA GLU A 78 -13.95 172.22 -29.18
C GLU A 78 -14.45 171.27 -28.09
N SER A 79 -15.49 171.65 -27.35
CA SER A 79 -16.13 170.78 -26.35
C SER A 79 -16.80 169.54 -26.95
N LEU A 80 -17.28 169.62 -28.21
CA LEU A 80 -17.82 168.47 -28.94
C LEU A 80 -16.72 167.52 -29.45
N LEU A 81 -15.59 168.06 -29.92
CA LEU A 81 -14.39 167.30 -30.28
C LEU A 81 -13.81 166.57 -29.06
N GLU A 82 -13.69 167.24 -27.91
CA GLU A 82 -13.27 166.64 -26.65
C GLU A 82 -14.20 165.49 -26.22
N GLY A 83 -15.51 165.68 -26.38
CA GLY A 83 -16.52 164.62 -26.15
C GLY A 83 -16.51 163.49 -27.18
N GLN A 84 -15.90 163.69 -28.35
CA GLN A 84 -15.65 162.62 -29.34
C GLN A 84 -14.33 161.90 -29.07
N ASN A 85 -13.28 162.61 -28.68
CA ASN A 85 -11.98 162.03 -28.31
C ASN A 85 -12.12 161.02 -27.17
N LYS A 86 -12.87 161.36 -26.11
CA LYS A 86 -13.15 160.44 -25.00
C LYS A 86 -13.90 159.18 -25.42
N LYS A 87 -14.81 159.29 -26.39
CA LYS A 87 -15.48 158.11 -26.97
C LYS A 87 -14.54 157.27 -27.83
N ILE A 88 -13.58 157.89 -28.53
CA ILE A 88 -12.54 157.17 -29.28
C ILE A 88 -11.62 156.43 -28.31
N GLU A 89 -11.26 157.03 -27.18
CA GLU A 89 -10.51 156.39 -26.08
C GLU A 89 -11.29 155.21 -25.47
N GLU A 90 -12.57 155.42 -25.11
CA GLU A 90 -13.47 154.35 -24.66
C GLU A 90 -13.56 153.20 -25.69
N PHE A 91 -13.77 153.49 -26.97
CA PHE A 91 -13.80 152.48 -28.04
C PHE A 91 -12.45 151.79 -28.27
N THR A 92 -11.32 152.46 -28.00
CA THR A 92 -9.98 151.88 -28.12
C THR A 92 -9.76 150.88 -26.98
N ASN A 93 -10.05 151.27 -25.74
CA ASN A 93 -9.97 150.39 -24.57
C ASN A 93 -10.91 149.17 -24.70
N ILE A 94 -12.12 149.38 -25.22
CA ILE A 94 -13.07 148.29 -25.53
C ILE A 94 -12.51 147.36 -26.62
N LYS A 95 -11.90 147.91 -27.68
CA LYS A 95 -11.28 147.11 -28.76
C LYS A 95 -10.11 146.28 -28.23
N GLU A 96 -9.22 146.87 -27.44
CA GLU A 96 -8.08 146.15 -26.84
C GLU A 96 -8.57 145.00 -25.95
N SER A 97 -9.59 145.24 -25.11
CA SER A 97 -10.24 144.17 -24.34
C SER A 97 -10.89 143.09 -25.21
N PHE A 98 -11.45 143.44 -26.38
CA PHE A 98 -11.99 142.44 -27.33
C PHE A 98 -10.88 141.63 -28.02
N ASP A 99 -9.77 142.28 -28.39
CA ASP A 99 -8.60 141.59 -28.97
C ASP A 99 -7.98 140.65 -27.92
N ASP A 100 -7.89 141.03 -26.65
CA ASP A 100 -7.45 140.16 -25.54
C ASP A 100 -8.39 138.96 -25.33
N ILE A 101 -9.71 139.18 -25.26
CA ILE A 101 -10.71 138.10 -25.13
C ILE A 101 -10.62 137.14 -26.33
N LYS A 102 -10.47 137.67 -27.55
CA LYS A 102 -10.26 136.87 -28.76
C LYS A 102 -8.99 136.04 -28.66
N ASN A 103 -7.88 136.63 -28.24
CA ASN A 103 -6.61 135.94 -28.08
C ASN A 103 -6.71 134.81 -27.03
N SER A 104 -7.39 135.05 -25.91
CA SER A 104 -7.66 134.00 -24.90
C SER A 104 -8.46 132.85 -25.50
N LEU A 105 -9.58 133.14 -26.17
CA LEU A 105 -10.44 132.11 -26.76
C LEU A 105 -9.75 131.34 -27.90
N GLU A 106 -8.85 131.97 -28.65
CA GLU A 106 -8.00 131.29 -29.63
C GLU A 106 -6.98 130.36 -28.93
N GLN A 107 -6.37 130.77 -27.81
CA GLN A 107 -5.49 129.89 -27.03
C GLN A 107 -6.26 128.75 -26.36
N ASP A 108 -7.43 129.00 -25.76
CA ASP A 108 -8.27 127.96 -25.13
C ASP A 108 -8.72 126.92 -26.16
N LEU A 109 -9.08 127.35 -27.37
CA LEU A 109 -9.44 126.47 -28.48
C LEU A 109 -8.24 125.69 -29.03
N ILE A 110 -7.03 126.26 -29.02
CA ILE A 110 -5.80 125.54 -29.35
C ILE A 110 -5.50 124.49 -28.27
N ASN A 111 -5.52 124.89 -27.00
CA ASN A 111 -5.24 124.02 -25.85
C ASN A 111 -6.18 122.82 -25.80
N PHE A 112 -7.50 123.04 -25.96
CA PHE A 112 -8.50 121.98 -26.03
C PHE A 112 -8.18 120.98 -27.16
N LYS A 113 -7.92 121.47 -28.38
CA LYS A 113 -7.59 120.62 -29.53
C LYS A 113 -6.27 119.88 -29.35
N THR A 114 -5.26 120.49 -28.74
CA THR A 114 -3.99 119.79 -28.45
C THR A 114 -4.18 118.73 -27.38
N GLN A 115 -4.97 118.99 -26.34
CA GLN A 115 -5.26 118.02 -25.28
C GLN A 115 -6.03 116.81 -25.84
N GLU A 116 -7.16 117.05 -26.52
CA GLU A 116 -7.99 116.02 -27.17
C GLU A 116 -7.17 115.18 -28.17
N LEU A 117 -6.28 115.81 -28.95
CA LEU A 117 -5.36 115.11 -29.84
C LEU A 117 -4.29 114.29 -29.09
N THR A 118 -3.76 114.78 -27.96
CA THR A 118 -2.80 114.00 -27.15
C THR A 118 -3.46 112.81 -26.45
N GLU A 119 -4.65 112.98 -25.88
CA GLU A 119 -5.39 111.92 -25.18
C GLU A 119 -5.73 110.78 -26.15
N HIS A 120 -6.29 111.09 -27.32
CA HIS A 120 -6.55 110.09 -28.36
C HIS A 120 -5.27 109.45 -28.93
N ASN A 121 -4.14 110.16 -28.97
CA ASN A 121 -2.88 109.60 -29.45
C ASN A 121 -2.22 108.67 -28.40
N GLU A 122 -2.38 108.94 -27.10
CA GLU A 122 -1.99 108.00 -26.04
C GLU A 122 -2.91 106.77 -25.98
N GLU A 123 -4.23 106.96 -26.15
CA GLU A 123 -5.20 105.87 -26.27
C GLU A 123 -4.89 104.98 -27.50
N LEU A 124 -4.65 105.58 -28.67
CA LEU A 124 -4.24 104.88 -29.90
C LEU A 124 -2.92 104.13 -29.71
N LYS A 125 -1.96 104.69 -28.98
CA LYS A 125 -0.68 104.03 -28.67
C LYS A 125 -0.87 102.84 -27.72
N SER A 126 -1.75 102.96 -26.72
CA SER A 126 -2.05 101.87 -25.79
C SER A 126 -2.77 100.69 -26.47
N THR A 127 -3.72 101.00 -27.37
CA THR A 127 -4.43 100.01 -28.16
C THR A 127 -3.52 99.36 -29.21
N LEU A 128 -2.63 100.12 -29.85
CA LEU A 128 -1.61 99.57 -30.74
C LEU A 128 -0.67 98.58 -30.03
N ASN A 129 -0.19 98.92 -28.82
CA ASN A 129 0.65 98.01 -28.02
C ASN A 129 -0.07 96.68 -27.72
N THR A 130 -1.31 96.75 -27.22
CA THR A 130 -2.09 95.53 -26.92
C THR A 130 -2.45 94.71 -28.16
N ILE A 131 -2.60 95.35 -29.34
CA ILE A 131 -2.70 94.62 -30.62
C ILE A 131 -1.39 93.89 -30.93
N THR A 132 -0.22 94.53 -30.76
CA THR A 132 1.07 93.85 -31.01
C THR A 132 1.34 92.68 -30.06
N GLU A 133 0.95 92.78 -28.78
CA GLU A 133 1.00 91.66 -27.83
C GLU A 133 0.11 90.49 -28.28
N LYS A 134 -1.08 90.78 -28.82
CA LYS A 134 -2.00 89.75 -29.35
C LYS A 134 -1.48 89.11 -30.63
N ASP A 135 -0.82 89.85 -31.51
CA ASP A 135 -0.15 89.29 -32.70
C ASP A 135 1.01 88.35 -32.33
N GLU A 136 1.71 88.58 -31.21
CA GLU A 136 2.73 87.65 -30.70
C GLU A 136 2.11 86.39 -30.09
N GLU A 137 1.03 86.52 -29.32
CA GLU A 137 0.25 85.38 -28.81
C GLU A 137 -0.31 84.51 -29.95
N ILE A 138 -0.84 85.12 -31.01
CA ILE A 138 -1.33 84.44 -32.21
C ILE A 138 -0.21 83.66 -32.92
N LYS A 139 0.99 84.23 -33.08
CA LYS A 139 2.15 83.52 -33.66
C LYS A 139 2.52 82.28 -32.83
N SER A 140 2.60 82.42 -31.51
CA SER A 140 2.86 81.31 -30.59
C SER A 140 1.81 80.19 -30.72
N LEU A 141 0.53 80.54 -30.82
CA LEU A 141 -0.54 79.57 -31.03
C LEU A 141 -0.45 78.87 -32.41
N LEU A 142 -0.05 79.60 -33.47
CA LEU A 142 0.13 79.02 -34.81
C LEU A 142 1.27 78.00 -34.86
N ASP A 143 2.42 78.27 -34.23
CA ASP A 143 3.53 77.31 -34.14
C ASP A 143 3.16 76.07 -33.31
N ASN A 144 2.39 76.25 -32.22
CA ASN A 144 1.85 75.13 -31.46
C ASN A 144 0.88 74.27 -32.30
N ILE A 145 0.01 74.90 -33.11
CA ILE A 145 -0.89 74.19 -34.05
C ILE A 145 -0.08 73.43 -35.13
N LYS A 146 1.03 73.99 -35.61
CA LYS A 146 1.93 73.33 -36.56
C LYS A 146 2.58 72.08 -35.94
N ASN A 147 3.18 72.21 -34.75
CA ASN A 147 3.76 71.08 -34.02
C ASN A 147 2.73 69.97 -33.73
N LEU A 148 1.48 70.34 -33.38
CA LEU A 148 0.41 69.37 -33.18
C LEU A 148 0.00 68.65 -34.48
N LYS A 149 0.00 69.33 -35.63
CA LYS A 149 -0.27 68.69 -36.94
C LYS A 149 0.83 67.71 -37.34
N GLU A 150 2.11 68.09 -37.16
CA GLU A 150 3.24 67.18 -37.39
C GLU A 150 3.14 65.95 -36.46
N ARG A 151 2.77 66.16 -35.19
CA ARG A 151 2.56 65.06 -34.24
C ARG A 151 1.37 64.16 -34.58
N ILE A 152 0.31 64.70 -35.17
CA ILE A 152 -0.83 63.91 -35.68
C ILE A 152 -0.38 63.05 -36.87
N TYR A 153 0.37 63.63 -37.82
CA TYR A 153 0.89 62.90 -38.98
C TYR A 153 1.83 61.74 -38.60
N ASP A 154 2.71 61.95 -37.59
CA ASP A 154 3.49 60.87 -36.98
C ASP A 154 2.59 59.73 -36.46
N LEU A 155 1.53 60.08 -35.71
CA LEU A 155 0.62 59.10 -35.12
C LEU A 155 -0.21 58.37 -36.18
N GLU A 156 -0.65 59.05 -37.23
CA GLU A 156 -1.35 58.47 -38.37
C GLU A 156 -0.46 57.46 -39.12
N ASN A 157 0.82 57.78 -39.37
CA ASN A 157 1.79 56.85 -39.95
C ASN A 157 2.08 55.65 -39.03
N ASN A 158 2.17 55.85 -37.71
CA ASN A 158 2.31 54.74 -36.76
C ASN A 158 1.04 53.86 -36.73
N ILE A 159 -0.16 54.44 -36.88
CA ILE A 159 -1.42 53.69 -37.04
C ILE A 159 -1.46 52.96 -38.39
N ALA A 160 -0.85 53.51 -39.44
CA ALA A 160 -0.73 52.85 -40.75
C ALA A 160 0.15 51.60 -40.69
N SER A 161 1.15 51.53 -39.79
CA SER A 161 1.95 50.31 -39.53
C SER A 161 1.17 49.16 -38.85
N LYS A 162 -0.17 49.22 -38.87
CA LYS A 162 -1.09 48.14 -38.48
C LYS A 162 -0.96 46.85 -39.29
N ASP A 163 -0.12 46.79 -40.32
CA ASP A 163 0.14 45.55 -41.06
C ASP A 163 0.53 44.37 -40.14
N SER A 164 1.28 44.61 -39.05
CA SER A 164 1.57 43.57 -38.05
C SER A 164 0.31 43.07 -37.32
N LEU A 165 -0.69 43.92 -37.10
CA LEU A 165 -1.98 43.53 -36.51
C LEU A 165 -2.83 42.75 -37.52
N LEU A 166 -2.76 43.12 -38.80
CA LEU A 166 -3.42 42.40 -39.89
C LEU A 166 -2.80 41.01 -40.10
N GLU A 167 -1.48 40.86 -39.96
CA GLU A 167 -0.79 39.57 -40.04
C GLU A 167 -1.16 38.66 -38.86
N LEU A 168 -1.21 39.21 -37.65
CA LEU A 168 -1.70 38.49 -36.46
C LEU A 168 -3.17 38.05 -36.62
N GLN A 169 -4.02 38.85 -37.26
CA GLN A 169 -5.42 38.44 -37.54
C GLN A 169 -5.47 37.24 -38.50
N LYS A 170 -4.67 37.23 -39.58
CA LYS A 170 -4.57 36.08 -40.49
C LYS A 170 -4.09 34.81 -39.77
N GLU A 171 -3.15 34.94 -38.82
CA GLU A 171 -2.67 33.82 -38.02
C GLU A 171 -3.77 33.28 -37.09
N ILE A 172 -4.55 34.16 -36.45
CA ILE A 172 -5.73 33.79 -35.65
C ILE A 172 -6.76 33.05 -36.52
N ASP A 173 -7.13 33.59 -37.67
CA ASP A 173 -8.12 32.98 -38.58
C ASP A 173 -7.66 31.59 -39.09
N SER A 174 -6.35 31.43 -39.30
CA SER A 174 -5.71 30.15 -39.64
C SER A 174 -5.78 29.16 -38.47
N LYS A 175 -5.48 29.60 -37.24
CA LYS A 175 -5.52 28.76 -36.04
C LYS A 175 -6.93 28.34 -35.65
N ASP A 176 -7.93 29.20 -35.79
CA ASP A 176 -9.34 28.82 -35.59
C ASP A 176 -9.81 27.81 -36.65
N SER A 177 -9.30 27.90 -37.88
CA SER A 177 -9.55 26.90 -38.92
C SER A 177 -8.93 25.53 -38.58
N GLU A 178 -7.71 25.51 -38.07
CA GLU A 178 -7.03 24.30 -37.56
C GLU A 178 -7.78 23.70 -36.36
N ILE A 179 -8.19 24.53 -35.38
CA ILE A 179 -9.00 24.13 -34.22
C ILE A 179 -10.35 23.54 -34.65
N LYS A 180 -10.98 24.09 -35.70
CA LYS A 180 -12.24 23.58 -36.26
C LYS A 180 -12.06 22.18 -36.86
N ILE A 181 -11.00 21.96 -37.63
CA ILE A 181 -10.66 20.64 -38.20
C ILE A 181 -10.36 19.64 -37.08
N LEU A 182 -9.56 20.04 -36.09
CA LEU A 182 -9.24 19.19 -34.94
C LEU A 182 -10.50 18.78 -34.17
N LYS A 183 -11.43 19.72 -33.91
CA LYS A 183 -12.72 19.42 -33.26
C LYS A 183 -13.59 18.42 -34.05
N SER A 184 -13.52 18.41 -35.39
CA SER A 184 -14.17 17.39 -36.23
C SER A 184 -13.37 16.08 -36.40
N SER A 185 -12.17 15.99 -35.82
CA SER A 185 -11.34 14.77 -35.82
C SER A 185 -11.23 14.08 -34.45
N VAL A 186 -11.58 14.80 -33.38
CA VAL A 186 -11.71 14.24 -32.03
C VAL A 186 -12.95 13.36 -31.99
N ALA A 187 -12.75 12.07 -32.28
CA ALA A 187 -13.67 10.95 -32.09
C ALA A 187 -15.16 11.33 -32.06
N ASP A 188 -15.79 11.38 -33.24
CA ASP A 188 -17.22 11.66 -33.37
C ASP A 188 -18.03 10.90 -32.31
N ASP A 189 -19.00 11.59 -31.70
CA ASP A 189 -19.89 11.09 -30.64
C ASP A 189 -20.59 9.75 -31.01
N SER A 190 -20.74 9.47 -32.31
CA SER A 190 -21.18 8.17 -32.86
C SER A 190 -20.20 7.01 -32.58
N THR A 191 -18.89 7.25 -32.63
CA THR A 191 -17.84 6.25 -32.38
C THR A 191 -17.76 5.90 -30.89
N ILE A 192 -17.88 6.90 -30.02
CA ILE A 192 -17.95 6.73 -28.57
C ILE A 192 -19.18 5.90 -28.20
N LYS A 193 -20.37 6.29 -28.69
CA LYS A 193 -21.62 5.54 -28.48
C LYS A 193 -21.57 4.10 -29.00
N SER A 194 -20.86 3.86 -30.10
CA SER A 194 -20.66 2.50 -30.62
C SER A 194 -19.83 1.64 -29.65
N LEU A 195 -18.76 2.20 -29.07
CA LEU A 195 -17.93 1.52 -28.06
C LEU A 195 -18.69 1.32 -26.73
N GLU A 196 -19.51 2.28 -26.31
CA GLU A 196 -20.38 2.15 -25.13
C GLU A 196 -21.39 1.00 -25.28
N ILE A 197 -22.01 0.87 -26.47
CA ILE A 197 -22.90 -0.25 -26.80
C ILE A 197 -22.14 -1.59 -26.80
N GLU A 198 -20.92 -1.63 -27.36
CA GLU A 198 -20.10 -2.84 -27.36
C GLU A 198 -19.69 -3.27 -25.94
N LEU A 199 -19.29 -2.33 -25.09
CA LEU A 199 -19.00 -2.57 -23.67
C LEU A 199 -20.22 -3.09 -22.92
N SER A 200 -21.38 -2.42 -23.05
CA SER A 200 -22.64 -2.86 -22.43
C SER A 200 -23.05 -4.29 -22.84
N ASN A 201 -22.72 -4.71 -24.07
CA ASN A 201 -22.97 -6.08 -24.53
C ASN A 201 -21.94 -7.09 -24.01
N LYS A 202 -20.68 -6.68 -23.81
CA LYS A 202 -19.66 -7.50 -23.13
C LYS A 202 -19.98 -7.70 -21.65
N ASP A 203 -20.44 -6.67 -20.95
CA ASP A 203 -20.86 -6.77 -19.55
C ASP A 203 -22.01 -7.77 -19.37
N LYS A 204 -23.03 -7.74 -20.23
CA LYS A 204 -24.11 -8.76 -20.25
C LYS A 204 -23.53 -10.17 -20.43
N ARG A 205 -22.60 -10.34 -21.37
CA ARG A 205 -21.98 -11.64 -21.64
C ARG A 205 -21.08 -12.14 -20.50
N ILE A 206 -20.45 -11.24 -19.74
CA ILE A 206 -19.72 -11.58 -18.51
C ILE A 206 -20.69 -12.12 -17.45
N ASN A 207 -21.80 -11.42 -17.19
CA ASN A 207 -22.83 -11.86 -16.24
C ASN A 207 -23.42 -13.25 -16.61
N GLU A 208 -23.64 -13.52 -17.90
CA GLU A 208 -24.06 -14.85 -18.39
C GLU A 208 -23.02 -15.95 -18.07
N LEU A 209 -21.74 -15.66 -18.26
CA LEU A 209 -20.65 -16.61 -18.00
C LEU A 209 -20.47 -16.87 -16.49
N GLU A 210 -20.66 -15.85 -15.64
CA GLU A 210 -20.63 -16.02 -14.17
C GLU A 210 -21.77 -16.91 -13.67
N GLN A 211 -22.98 -16.76 -14.22
CA GLN A 211 -24.12 -17.64 -13.90
C GLN A 211 -23.85 -19.10 -14.33
N ILE A 212 -23.31 -19.30 -15.54
CA ILE A 212 -22.88 -20.62 -16.02
C ILE A 212 -21.83 -21.22 -15.07
N GLN A 213 -20.84 -20.42 -14.65
CA GLN A 213 -19.80 -20.87 -13.72
C GLN A 213 -20.33 -21.24 -12.32
N SER A 214 -21.35 -20.54 -11.79
CA SER A 214 -22.03 -20.98 -10.56
C SER A 214 -22.68 -22.35 -10.74
N SER A 215 -23.52 -22.50 -11.77
CA SER A 215 -24.23 -23.76 -12.04
C SER A 215 -23.28 -24.94 -12.28
N PHE A 216 -22.12 -24.71 -12.91
CA PHE A 216 -21.09 -25.73 -13.09
C PHE A 216 -20.45 -26.16 -11.76
N ASN A 217 -20.19 -25.22 -10.85
CA ASN A 217 -19.67 -25.54 -9.52
C ASN A 217 -20.71 -26.32 -8.68
N GLU A 218 -21.99 -25.95 -8.76
CA GLU A 218 -23.09 -26.68 -8.13
C GLU A 218 -23.17 -28.13 -8.64
N ILE A 219 -23.19 -28.32 -9.97
CA ILE A 219 -23.17 -29.66 -10.60
C ILE A 219 -21.93 -30.46 -10.17
N LYS A 220 -20.75 -29.83 -10.17
CA LYS A 220 -19.50 -30.47 -9.73
C LYS A 220 -19.59 -30.97 -8.29
N THR A 221 -20.06 -30.13 -7.35
CA THR A 221 -20.17 -30.54 -5.94
C THR A 221 -21.21 -31.64 -5.71
N SER A 222 -22.29 -31.70 -6.51
CA SER A 222 -23.20 -32.85 -6.50
C SER A 222 -22.50 -34.12 -6.97
N LEU A 223 -21.82 -34.07 -8.13
CA LEU A 223 -21.12 -35.25 -8.67
C LEU A 223 -20.02 -35.76 -7.73
N GLU A 224 -19.26 -34.88 -7.09
CA GLU A 224 -18.25 -35.26 -6.08
C GLU A 224 -18.87 -35.97 -4.86
N LYS A 225 -20.05 -35.50 -4.41
CA LYS A 225 -20.84 -36.14 -3.34
C LYS A 225 -21.37 -37.51 -3.78
N ASP A 226 -21.94 -37.59 -4.98
CA ASP A 226 -22.56 -38.81 -5.49
C ASP A 226 -21.51 -39.91 -5.72
N ILE A 227 -20.37 -39.58 -6.34
CA ILE A 227 -19.22 -40.50 -6.51
C ILE A 227 -18.74 -41.03 -5.15
N LYS A 228 -18.65 -40.16 -4.12
CA LYS A 228 -18.26 -40.56 -2.77
C LYS A 228 -19.29 -41.50 -2.13
N GLN A 229 -20.59 -41.27 -2.35
CA GLN A 229 -21.67 -42.12 -1.85
C GLN A 229 -21.68 -43.49 -2.53
N TYR A 230 -21.54 -43.56 -3.86
CA TYR A 230 -21.42 -44.83 -4.60
C TYR A 230 -20.23 -45.66 -4.12
N LYS A 231 -19.04 -45.06 -4.03
CA LYS A 231 -17.81 -45.75 -3.59
C LYS A 231 -17.93 -46.28 -2.16
N ASN A 232 -18.55 -45.53 -1.25
CA ASN A 232 -18.81 -46.00 0.11
C ASN A 232 -19.78 -47.21 0.13
N LYS A 233 -20.87 -47.16 -0.64
CA LYS A 233 -21.86 -48.24 -0.71
C LYS A 233 -21.28 -49.53 -1.30
N GLU A 234 -20.47 -49.44 -2.34
CA GLU A 234 -19.80 -50.60 -2.94
C GLU A 234 -18.79 -51.24 -1.97
N LEU A 235 -18.05 -50.41 -1.21
CA LEU A 235 -17.15 -50.87 -0.15
C LEU A 235 -17.92 -51.56 1.00
N GLU A 236 -19.07 -51.03 1.39
CA GLU A 236 -19.92 -51.63 2.43
C GLU A 236 -20.52 -52.98 1.97
N GLU A 237 -21.05 -53.04 0.74
CA GLU A 237 -21.56 -54.28 0.15
C GLU A 237 -20.47 -55.37 -0.02
N THR A 238 -19.25 -54.98 -0.39
CA THR A 238 -18.13 -55.93 -0.53
C THR A 238 -17.62 -56.40 0.85
N ASN A 239 -17.53 -55.51 1.83
CA ASN A 239 -17.23 -55.87 3.22
C ASN A 239 -18.26 -56.86 3.80
N LEU A 240 -19.56 -56.65 3.58
CA LEU A 240 -20.61 -57.59 4.02
C LEU A 240 -20.48 -58.98 3.36
N LYS A 241 -20.12 -59.02 2.07
CA LYS A 241 -19.87 -60.27 1.33
C LYS A 241 -18.62 -61.00 1.86
N LEU A 242 -17.57 -60.26 2.22
CA LEU A 242 -16.36 -60.80 2.86
C LEU A 242 -16.64 -61.32 4.28
N GLN A 243 -17.37 -60.56 5.11
CA GLN A 243 -17.80 -60.94 6.46
C GLN A 243 -18.54 -62.29 6.43
N SER A 244 -19.58 -62.40 5.59
CA SER A 244 -20.36 -63.64 5.42
C SER A 244 -19.52 -64.82 4.90
N SER A 245 -18.42 -64.55 4.20
CA SER A 245 -17.50 -65.58 3.71
C SER A 245 -16.51 -66.03 4.79
N LEU A 246 -16.01 -65.11 5.61
CA LEU A 246 -15.17 -65.39 6.79
C LEU A 246 -15.94 -66.22 7.83
N ASP A 247 -17.21 -65.88 8.09
CA ASP A 247 -18.04 -66.65 9.03
C ASP A 247 -18.35 -68.06 8.50
N LYS A 248 -18.48 -68.25 7.18
CA LYS A 248 -18.56 -69.59 6.55
C LYS A 248 -17.24 -70.37 6.62
N ILE A 249 -16.10 -69.70 6.71
CA ILE A 249 -14.78 -70.34 6.92
C ILE A 249 -14.64 -70.77 8.38
N ARG A 250 -14.91 -69.89 9.35
CA ARG A 250 -14.95 -70.22 10.79
C ARG A 250 -15.81 -71.46 11.07
N ASN A 251 -17.06 -71.47 10.58
CA ASN A 251 -17.98 -72.60 10.70
C ASN A 251 -17.51 -73.91 10.00
N LYS A 252 -16.47 -73.87 9.16
CA LYS A 252 -15.78 -75.06 8.63
C LYS A 252 -14.59 -75.44 9.48
N ASP A 253 -13.79 -74.47 9.92
CA ASP A 253 -12.63 -74.69 10.78
C ASP A 253 -13.05 -75.32 12.12
N ASP A 254 -14.16 -74.87 12.71
CA ASP A 254 -14.78 -75.46 13.90
C ASP A 254 -15.15 -76.95 13.65
N LYS A 255 -15.73 -77.27 12.49
CA LYS A 255 -16.07 -78.65 12.12
C LYS A 255 -14.86 -79.52 11.79
N ILE A 256 -13.80 -78.94 11.25
CA ILE A 256 -12.52 -79.61 11.03
C ILE A 256 -11.89 -79.95 12.39
N LYS A 257 -12.01 -79.06 13.37
CA LYS A 257 -11.59 -79.31 14.75
C LYS A 257 -12.40 -80.43 15.41
N ASP A 258 -13.75 -80.38 15.34
CA ASP A 258 -14.61 -81.45 15.86
C ASP A 258 -14.27 -82.83 15.25
N LEU A 259 -13.93 -82.87 13.95
CA LEU A 259 -13.49 -84.09 13.27
C LEU A 259 -12.07 -84.51 13.68
N MET A 260 -11.16 -83.56 13.92
CA MET A 260 -9.81 -83.85 14.41
C MET A 260 -9.85 -84.44 15.83
N ASP A 261 -10.69 -83.90 16.71
CA ASP A 261 -10.91 -84.42 18.06
C ASP A 261 -11.54 -85.84 18.04
N GLN A 262 -12.43 -86.11 17.08
CA GLN A 262 -12.98 -87.46 16.83
C GLN A 262 -11.94 -88.45 16.28
N VAL A 263 -11.05 -88.01 15.38
CA VAL A 263 -9.95 -88.83 14.85
C VAL A 263 -8.95 -89.14 15.96
N GLN A 264 -8.56 -88.17 16.78
CA GLN A 264 -7.71 -88.38 17.95
C GLN A 264 -8.33 -89.38 18.92
N SER A 265 -9.61 -89.18 19.28
CA SER A 265 -10.42 -90.10 20.12
C SER A 265 -10.63 -91.49 19.51
N SER A 266 -10.24 -91.71 18.25
CA SER A 266 -10.28 -93.01 17.56
C SER A 266 -8.90 -93.65 17.47
N LEU A 267 -7.84 -92.84 17.28
CA LEU A 267 -6.45 -93.28 17.39
C LEU A 267 -6.12 -93.79 18.80
N ASP A 268 -6.58 -93.09 19.83
CA ASP A 268 -6.37 -93.53 21.22
C ASP A 268 -7.05 -94.88 21.50
N LYS A 269 -8.25 -95.12 20.93
CA LYS A 269 -8.95 -96.42 21.00
C LYS A 269 -8.32 -97.53 20.15
N ILE A 270 -7.47 -97.19 19.18
CA ILE A 270 -6.65 -98.16 18.44
C ILE A 270 -5.43 -98.52 19.29
N ARG A 271 -4.76 -97.53 19.88
CA ARG A 271 -3.66 -97.72 20.84
C ARG A 271 -4.06 -98.64 22.01
N ASP A 272 -5.20 -98.37 22.63
CA ASP A 272 -5.82 -99.21 23.67
C ASP A 272 -6.08 -100.67 23.25
N LYS A 273 -6.16 -100.96 21.95
CA LYS A 273 -6.32 -102.31 21.40
C LYS A 273 -4.98 -102.93 21.05
N ASP A 274 -4.06 -102.17 20.45
CA ASP A 274 -2.71 -102.64 20.12
C ASP A 274 -1.95 -103.04 21.39
N ASP A 275 -2.07 -102.25 22.47
CA ASP A 275 -1.52 -102.60 23.79
C ASP A 275 -2.15 -103.91 24.35
N LYS A 276 -3.46 -104.11 24.20
CA LYS A 276 -4.14 -105.37 24.59
C LYS A 276 -3.78 -106.56 23.71
N ILE A 277 -3.53 -106.34 22.42
CA ILE A 277 -3.04 -107.36 21.49
C ILE A 277 -1.63 -107.80 21.91
N LYS A 278 -0.80 -106.84 22.32
CA LYS A 278 0.53 -107.11 22.86
C LYS A 278 0.47 -107.92 24.17
N ASP A 279 -0.35 -107.51 25.14
CA ASP A 279 -0.56 -108.28 26.39
C ASP A 279 -1.01 -109.73 26.13
N LEU A 280 -1.81 -109.96 25.08
CA LEU A 280 -2.24 -111.30 24.65
C LEU A 280 -1.12 -112.06 23.91
N MET A 281 -0.27 -111.36 23.15
CA MET A 281 0.87 -111.96 22.44
C MET A 281 1.93 -112.45 23.44
N ASP A 282 2.25 -111.65 24.45
CA ASP A 282 3.14 -112.02 25.55
C ASP A 282 2.60 -113.23 26.35
N GLN A 283 1.27 -113.31 26.52
CA GLN A 283 0.59 -114.48 27.12
C GLN A 283 0.66 -115.75 26.24
N VAL A 284 0.57 -115.61 24.92
CA VAL A 284 0.73 -116.71 23.97
C VAL A 284 2.18 -117.20 23.95
N GLU A 285 3.17 -116.30 23.93
CA GLU A 285 4.59 -116.66 23.99
C GLU A 285 4.91 -117.41 25.30
N SER A 286 4.47 -116.87 26.45
CA SER A 286 4.58 -117.57 27.74
C SER A 286 3.83 -118.91 27.78
N SER A 287 2.84 -119.13 26.91
CA SER A 287 2.13 -120.41 26.82
C SER A 287 2.82 -121.41 25.89
N LEU A 288 3.49 -120.93 24.84
CA LEU A 288 4.33 -121.73 23.95
C LEU A 288 5.57 -122.25 24.69
N ASP A 289 6.22 -121.44 25.53
CA ASP A 289 7.32 -121.91 26.38
C ASP A 289 6.87 -123.04 27.33
N LYS A 290 5.68 -122.92 27.92
CA LYS A 290 5.08 -123.99 28.77
C LYS A 290 4.68 -125.26 28.00
N ILE A 291 4.59 -125.19 26.67
CA ILE A 291 4.41 -126.36 25.79
C ILE A 291 5.78 -126.96 25.48
N ARG A 292 6.78 -126.14 25.13
CA ARG A 292 8.17 -126.54 24.92
C ARG A 292 8.75 -127.29 26.12
N ASP A 293 8.55 -126.74 27.32
CA ASP A 293 8.86 -127.37 28.62
C ASP A 293 8.22 -128.75 28.83
N LYS A 294 7.12 -129.07 28.14
CA LYS A 294 6.45 -130.37 28.20
C LYS A 294 6.95 -131.29 27.10
N ASP A 295 7.18 -130.78 25.90
CA ASP A 295 7.72 -131.55 24.78
C ASP A 295 9.13 -132.06 25.10
N ASP A 296 9.98 -131.24 25.73
CA ASP A 296 11.30 -131.66 26.21
C ASP A 296 11.18 -132.74 27.33
N LYS A 297 10.19 -132.64 28.22
CA LYS A 297 9.92 -133.70 29.23
C LYS A 297 9.33 -134.98 28.62
N ILE A 298 8.55 -134.88 27.55
CA ILE A 298 8.04 -136.02 26.77
C ILE A 298 9.20 -136.71 26.06
N LYS A 299 10.18 -135.95 25.56
CA LYS A 299 11.40 -136.46 24.96
C LYS A 299 12.27 -137.20 25.97
N ASP A 300 12.53 -136.62 27.15
CA ASP A 300 13.25 -137.30 28.25
C ASP A 300 12.57 -138.63 28.65
N LEU A 301 11.24 -138.66 28.68
CA LEU A 301 10.47 -139.89 28.95
C LEU A 301 10.55 -140.89 27.79
N MET A 302 10.57 -140.42 26.53
CA MET A 302 10.72 -141.27 25.36
C MET A 302 12.11 -141.94 25.31
N ASP A 303 13.17 -141.20 25.66
CA ASP A 303 14.53 -141.73 25.79
C ASP A 303 14.64 -142.74 26.96
N GLN A 304 13.93 -142.52 28.07
CA GLN A 304 13.83 -143.50 29.16
C GLN A 304 13.07 -144.77 28.75
N VAL A 305 11.99 -144.65 27.95
CA VAL A 305 11.26 -145.80 27.40
C VAL A 305 12.14 -146.56 26.40
N GLN A 306 12.88 -145.88 25.53
CA GLN A 306 13.82 -146.49 24.60
C GLN A 306 14.92 -147.27 25.35
N SER A 307 15.56 -146.63 26.34
CA SER A 307 16.54 -147.30 27.21
C SER A 307 15.95 -148.49 28.00
N SER A 308 14.63 -148.54 28.20
CA SER A 308 13.95 -149.65 28.85
C SER A 308 13.62 -150.78 27.87
N LEU A 309 13.27 -150.46 26.63
CA LEU A 309 13.11 -151.42 25.52
C LEU A 309 14.44 -152.10 25.19
N ASP A 310 15.54 -151.38 25.14
CA ASP A 310 16.86 -151.95 24.88
C ASP A 310 17.26 -152.96 25.98
N LYS A 311 16.94 -152.67 27.25
CA LYS A 311 17.12 -153.60 28.39
C LYS A 311 16.17 -154.80 28.37
N ILE A 312 15.06 -154.75 27.63
CA ILE A 312 14.19 -155.90 27.38
C ILE A 312 14.79 -156.75 26.26
N ARG A 313 15.27 -156.12 25.19
CA ARG A 313 15.98 -156.78 24.08
C ARG A 313 17.21 -157.56 24.56
N ASP A 314 18.04 -156.96 25.41
CA ASP A 314 19.17 -157.62 26.08
C ASP A 314 18.78 -158.85 26.92
N LYS A 315 17.52 -158.94 27.36
CA LYS A 315 16.98 -160.10 28.09
C LYS A 315 16.39 -161.14 27.16
N ASP A 316 15.68 -160.72 26.11
CA ASP A 316 15.13 -161.63 25.10
C ASP A 316 16.27 -162.35 24.34
N ASP A 317 17.35 -161.65 23.99
CA ASP A 317 18.54 -162.28 23.39
C ASP A 317 19.23 -163.27 24.35
N LYS A 318 19.19 -163.04 25.68
CA LYS A 318 19.66 -164.00 26.70
C LYS A 318 18.71 -165.17 26.89
N ILE A 319 17.40 -164.96 26.81
CA ILE A 319 16.39 -166.02 26.83
C ILE A 319 16.56 -166.92 25.60
N LYS A 320 16.89 -166.33 24.45
CA LYS A 320 17.18 -167.05 23.22
C LYS A 320 18.45 -167.91 23.32
N ASP A 321 19.55 -167.37 23.83
CA ASP A 321 20.77 -168.15 24.07
C ASP A 321 20.52 -169.31 25.07
N LEU A 322 19.73 -169.08 26.12
CA LEU A 322 19.28 -170.13 27.04
C LEU A 322 18.38 -171.18 26.37
N MET A 323 17.54 -170.80 25.39
CA MET A 323 16.77 -171.75 24.59
C MET A 323 17.66 -172.62 23.69
N ASP A 324 18.65 -172.01 23.02
CA ASP A 324 19.63 -172.74 22.20
C ASP A 324 20.44 -173.72 23.07
N GLN A 325 20.83 -173.34 24.30
CA GLN A 325 21.45 -174.24 25.27
C GLN A 325 20.52 -175.39 25.73
N ILE A 326 19.22 -175.13 25.85
CA ILE A 326 18.21 -176.16 26.20
C ILE A 326 18.06 -177.19 25.08
N ASP A 327 17.93 -176.76 23.82
CA ASP A 327 17.78 -177.68 22.68
C ASP A 327 19.07 -178.47 22.40
N GLN A 328 20.25 -177.90 22.67
CA GLN A 328 21.52 -178.66 22.69
C GLN A 328 21.49 -179.80 23.73
N LYS A 329 21.12 -179.51 24.99
CA LYS A 329 21.04 -180.53 26.05
C LYS A 329 19.98 -181.60 25.77
N LYS A 330 18.83 -181.20 25.21
CA LYS A 330 17.73 -182.08 24.77
C LYS A 330 18.19 -183.04 23.67
N THR A 331 19.02 -182.57 22.73
CA THR A 331 19.61 -183.42 21.68
C THR A 331 20.59 -184.45 22.26
N ALA A 332 21.40 -184.06 23.25
CA ALA A 332 22.29 -184.99 23.95
C ALA A 332 21.52 -186.08 24.73
N ILE A 333 20.41 -185.73 25.38
CA ILE A 333 19.54 -186.68 26.10
C ILE A 333 18.94 -187.73 25.15
N GLN A 334 18.64 -187.37 23.91
CA GLN A 334 18.09 -188.31 22.93
C GLN A 334 19.13 -189.38 22.52
N LEU A 335 20.41 -189.02 22.36
CA LEU A 335 21.49 -189.96 21.99
C LEU A 335 21.77 -191.03 23.06
N VAL A 336 21.55 -190.72 24.33
CA VAL A 336 21.80 -191.63 25.47
C VAL A 336 20.74 -192.74 25.57
N LYS A 337 19.61 -192.60 24.86
CA LYS A 337 18.44 -193.47 25.04
C LYS A 337 18.49 -194.80 24.28
N ASP A 338 19.32 -194.88 23.23
CA ASP A 338 19.24 -195.94 22.21
C ASP A 338 20.33 -197.04 22.36
N GLN A 339 20.97 -197.17 23.53
CA GLN A 339 22.06 -198.15 23.74
C GLN A 339 21.95 -198.99 25.03
N HIS A 340 20.86 -199.76 25.23
CA HIS A 340 20.90 -201.02 25.99
C HIS A 340 19.83 -202.06 25.56
N ILE A 341 19.96 -203.29 26.06
CA ILE A 341 19.68 -204.54 25.31
C ILE A 341 18.48 -205.35 25.86
N PRO A 342 17.85 -206.27 25.07
CA PRO A 342 16.40 -206.44 25.12
C PRO A 342 15.86 -207.68 25.86
N LYS A 343 14.56 -207.62 26.17
CA LYS A 343 13.77 -208.58 26.94
C LYS A 343 13.43 -209.88 26.17
N LYS A 344 14.44 -210.67 25.82
CA LYS A 344 14.28 -212.05 25.30
C LYS A 344 14.85 -213.13 26.24
N GLU A 345 15.75 -212.76 27.15
CA GLU A 345 16.39 -213.66 28.11
C GLU A 345 15.51 -213.93 29.35
N TYR A 346 14.56 -213.03 29.65
CA TYR A 346 13.64 -213.14 30.79
C TYR A 346 12.80 -214.41 30.78
N ASP A 347 12.29 -214.81 29.61
CA ASP A 347 11.42 -215.99 29.50
C ASP A 347 12.22 -217.31 29.50
N GLN A 348 13.49 -217.31 29.05
CA GLN A 348 14.34 -218.50 29.11
C GLN A 348 14.76 -218.84 30.56
N LEU A 349 15.03 -217.83 31.39
CA LEU A 349 15.31 -218.01 32.82
C LEU A 349 14.10 -218.51 33.63
N LYS A 350 12.88 -218.29 33.12
CA LYS A 350 11.62 -218.66 33.80
C LYS A 350 11.33 -220.16 33.74
N ASP A 351 11.59 -220.80 32.60
CA ASP A 351 11.34 -222.23 32.42
C ASP A 351 12.48 -223.10 33.01
N GLU A 352 13.73 -222.61 33.04
CA GLU A 352 14.84 -223.35 33.65
C GLU A 352 14.67 -223.51 35.18
N LEU A 353 14.09 -222.52 35.86
CA LEU A 353 13.81 -222.56 37.30
C LEU A 353 12.88 -223.73 37.66
N LYS A 354 11.84 -223.94 36.85
CA LYS A 354 10.83 -224.99 37.01
C LYS A 354 11.40 -226.41 36.88
N SER A 355 12.55 -226.55 36.21
CA SER A 355 13.29 -227.81 36.07
C SER A 355 14.13 -228.15 37.31
N LYS A 356 14.67 -227.14 38.00
CA LYS A 356 15.61 -227.34 39.13
C LYS A 356 14.91 -227.71 40.44
N ASP A 357 13.72 -227.17 40.74
CA ASP A 357 12.93 -227.55 41.93
C ASP A 357 12.63 -229.06 41.99
N SER A 358 12.32 -229.67 40.83
CA SER A 358 12.07 -231.11 40.72
C SER A 358 13.28 -231.98 41.10
N LYS A 359 14.48 -231.38 41.21
CA LYS A 359 15.74 -232.06 41.54
C LYS A 359 16.18 -231.84 43.00
N ILE A 360 15.63 -230.83 43.68
CA ILE A 360 15.84 -230.57 45.12
C ILE A 360 15.12 -231.63 45.98
N LYS A 361 14.01 -232.19 45.47
CA LYS A 361 13.16 -233.23 46.07
C LYS A 361 13.84 -234.62 46.22
N ARG A 362 15.16 -234.69 46.44
CA ARG A 362 15.95 -235.94 46.47
C ARG A 362 17.28 -235.90 47.24
N LEU A 363 17.59 -234.82 47.95
CA LEU A 363 18.87 -234.68 48.69
C LEU A 363 18.72 -234.37 50.19
N GLU A 364 17.55 -233.95 50.66
CA GLU A 364 17.31 -233.67 52.08
C GLU A 364 17.01 -234.94 52.92
N GLU A 365 16.72 -236.08 52.26
CA GLU A 365 16.53 -237.38 52.92
C GLU A 365 17.81 -237.95 53.56
N ILE A 366 18.99 -237.35 53.31
CA ILE A 366 20.30 -237.85 53.78
C ILE A 366 21.06 -236.78 54.59
N LYS A 367 20.37 -235.98 55.42
CA LYS A 367 21.06 -235.19 56.46
C LYS A 367 20.32 -234.91 57.78
N GLY A 368 19.35 -235.75 58.15
CA GLY A 368 18.94 -235.87 59.54
C GLY A 368 19.80 -236.91 60.27
N LEU A 369 20.67 -236.50 61.21
CA LEU A 369 21.22 -237.27 62.34
C LEU A 369 22.25 -236.42 63.12
N PHE A 370 21.93 -236.08 64.38
CA PHE A 370 22.76 -235.41 65.42
C PHE A 370 23.43 -234.07 65.06
N SER A 371 23.11 -232.92 65.68
CA SER A 371 22.99 -232.56 67.11
C SER A 371 24.33 -232.54 67.86
N ASP A 372 24.80 -231.34 68.25
CA ASP A 372 24.93 -231.01 69.68
C ASP A 372 25.13 -229.51 69.98
N LEU A 373 24.28 -229.00 70.90
CA LEU A 373 24.53 -228.02 71.96
C LEU A 373 25.37 -226.74 71.70
N ASN A 374 24.72 -225.69 71.17
CA ASN A 374 24.61 -224.33 71.75
C ASN A 374 23.80 -223.46 70.75
N LYS A 375 22.64 -222.83 71.03
CA LYS A 375 22.10 -222.09 72.20
C LYS A 375 22.88 -220.82 72.54
N ASP A 376 22.30 -219.61 72.54
CA ASP A 376 20.94 -219.15 72.16
C ASP A 376 21.04 -217.74 71.52
N ASN A 377 20.24 -217.40 70.48
CA ASN A 377 20.11 -216.02 69.98
C ASN A 377 18.87 -215.78 69.08
N LEU A 378 18.19 -214.63 69.25
CA LEU A 378 17.07 -214.02 68.46
C LEU A 378 16.73 -212.66 69.14
N ASP A 379 16.08 -211.62 68.59
CA ASP A 379 15.58 -211.20 67.26
C ASP A 379 15.38 -209.65 67.33
N SER A 380 14.99 -208.83 66.33
CA SER A 380 14.65 -208.97 64.91
C SER A 380 15.03 -207.67 64.14
N VAL A 381 14.93 -207.61 62.81
CA VAL A 381 15.48 -206.49 62.00
C VAL A 381 14.67 -206.13 60.74
N GLN A 382 14.57 -204.82 60.40
CA GLN A 382 14.22 -204.29 59.07
C GLN A 382 14.80 -202.85 58.81
N LYS A 383 15.31 -202.53 57.59
CA LYS A 383 16.06 -201.29 57.17
C LYS A 383 16.16 -201.19 55.61
N ALA A 384 16.70 -200.17 54.88
CA ALA A 384 16.95 -198.71 55.00
C ALA A 384 17.61 -198.14 53.69
N ARG A 385 17.67 -196.80 53.47
CA ARG A 385 18.47 -196.03 52.44
C ARG A 385 18.66 -194.55 52.90
N GLU A 386 19.60 -193.66 52.50
CA GLU A 386 20.28 -193.20 51.24
C GLU A 386 19.45 -192.18 50.39
N SER A 387 19.96 -191.13 49.69
CA SER A 387 21.18 -190.25 49.69
C SER A 387 21.08 -189.19 48.53
N GLN A 388 21.82 -188.05 48.36
CA GLN A 388 22.63 -187.15 49.24
C GLN A 388 23.29 -185.94 48.44
N ASP A 389 23.37 -184.72 49.05
CA ASP A 389 24.21 -183.49 48.76
C ASP A 389 24.11 -182.76 47.35
N TRP A 390 24.53 -181.48 47.03
CA TRP A 390 25.82 -180.70 47.11
C TRP A 390 25.71 -179.11 46.88
N GLU A 391 26.77 -178.35 46.44
CA GLU A 391 27.06 -176.87 46.69
C GLU A 391 27.47 -175.88 45.50
N SER A 392 27.36 -174.52 45.72
CA SER A 392 28.24 -173.29 45.39
C SER A 392 28.59 -172.61 43.99
N ILE A 393 28.88 -171.24 43.99
CA ILE A 393 29.80 -170.32 43.14
C ILE A 393 29.25 -169.08 42.26
N ASP A 394 30.08 -167.98 42.07
CA ASP A 394 30.00 -166.52 41.54
C ASP A 394 29.94 -166.30 39.95
N PRO A 395 30.18 -165.14 39.17
CA PRO A 395 30.60 -163.70 39.37
C PRO A 395 30.20 -162.46 38.42
N LYS A 396 30.21 -161.18 38.95
CA LYS A 396 30.79 -159.82 38.49
C LYS A 396 30.49 -158.91 37.20
N ILE A 397 30.45 -157.55 37.43
CA ILE A 397 31.21 -156.36 36.79
C ILE A 397 30.63 -155.17 35.87
N ASN A 398 30.88 -153.88 36.28
CA ASN A 398 31.04 -152.48 35.63
C ASN A 398 29.93 -151.77 34.75
N ASN A 399 29.97 -150.50 34.19
CA ASN A 399 30.95 -149.35 34.00
C ASN A 399 30.40 -147.84 33.97
N LYS A 400 30.79 -146.91 33.01
CA LYS A 400 30.79 -145.37 33.04
C LYS A 400 30.91 -144.65 31.62
N VAL A 401 30.87 -143.31 31.29
CA VAL A 401 30.29 -141.97 31.76
C VAL A 401 30.70 -140.73 30.83
N ASN A 402 30.19 -139.46 30.99
CA ASN A 402 30.62 -138.07 30.47
C ASN A 402 30.27 -137.55 29.00
N ASN A 403 30.33 -136.24 28.54
CA ASN A 403 30.18 -134.81 29.04
C ASN A 403 30.28 -133.65 27.94
N ASN A 404 29.83 -132.38 28.24
CA ASN A 404 30.25 -131.00 27.74
C ASN A 404 29.89 -130.43 26.30
N ALA A 405 29.97 -129.11 25.89
CA ALA A 405 29.98 -127.68 26.42
C ALA A 405 30.27 -126.64 25.24
N ASN A 406 30.27 -125.26 25.20
CA ASN A 406 29.60 -124.05 25.83
C ASN A 406 30.08 -122.68 25.14
N TYR A 407 29.53 -121.46 25.49
CA TYR A 407 29.99 -120.02 25.20
C TYR A 407 29.67 -119.33 23.82
N ASN A 408 29.74 -118.00 23.46
CA ASN A 408 29.89 -116.57 24.01
C ASN A 408 29.68 -115.50 22.84
N ALA A 409 29.81 -114.14 22.88
CA ALA A 409 29.35 -112.99 23.74
C ALA A 409 29.77 -111.53 23.21
N ASN A 410 29.06 -110.43 23.60
CA ASN A 410 29.47 -108.98 23.87
C ASN A 410 29.50 -107.73 22.88
N ASN A 411 29.12 -106.54 23.46
CA ASN A 411 29.57 -105.08 23.31
C ASN A 411 29.10 -104.09 22.18
N ASN A 412 29.11 -102.71 22.27
CA ASN A 412 28.91 -101.64 23.34
C ASN A 412 29.00 -100.13 22.81
N SER A 413 28.30 -99.12 23.43
CA SER A 413 28.55 -97.62 23.48
C SER A 413 28.36 -96.70 22.21
N ASN A 414 28.32 -95.33 22.15
CA ASN A 414 28.03 -94.06 22.94
C ASN A 414 27.99 -92.83 21.91
N ASN A 415 27.85 -91.48 22.06
CA ASN A 415 27.68 -90.32 23.02
C ASN A 415 27.17 -89.06 22.18
N SER A 416 26.84 -87.76 22.51
CA SER A 416 26.88 -86.71 23.61
C SER A 416 27.81 -85.48 23.30
N ILE A 417 27.57 -84.15 23.51
CA ILE A 417 26.42 -83.26 23.91
C ILE A 417 26.71 -81.70 23.63
N ASN A 418 25.82 -80.75 24.04
CA ASN A 418 25.73 -79.25 23.78
C ASN A 418 26.77 -78.27 24.42
N ASN A 419 26.81 -76.94 24.04
CA ASN A 419 26.58 -75.76 24.96
C ASN A 419 26.52 -74.28 24.38
N LYS A 420 26.45 -73.22 25.26
CA LYS A 420 26.09 -71.77 25.01
C LYS A 420 27.08 -70.67 25.53
N ASN A 421 26.81 -69.37 25.19
CA ASN A 421 26.88 -68.09 26.01
C ASN A 421 27.88 -66.92 25.69
N GLY A 422 27.34 -65.70 25.40
CA GLY A 422 27.54 -64.39 26.12
C GLY A 422 28.74 -63.41 25.88
N SER A 423 28.50 -62.06 25.82
CA SER A 423 29.42 -60.96 26.29
C SER A 423 28.95 -59.47 26.13
N ASN A 424 29.25 -58.64 27.16
CA ASN A 424 29.50 -57.17 27.36
C ASN A 424 29.22 -55.99 26.36
N ALA A 425 28.44 -55.00 26.85
CA ALA A 425 28.77 -53.62 27.35
C ALA A 425 29.40 -52.43 26.54
N LYS A 426 28.65 -51.29 26.52
CA LYS A 426 29.02 -49.86 26.83
C LYS A 426 29.68 -48.93 25.76
N VAL A 427 29.28 -47.62 25.80
CA VAL A 427 29.97 -46.34 25.42
C VAL A 427 29.22 -45.43 24.39
N VAL A 428 28.96 -44.16 24.82
CA VAL A 428 28.82 -42.82 24.15
C VAL A 428 28.16 -42.64 22.76
N ASP A 429 27.34 -41.58 22.64
CA ASP A 429 27.34 -40.58 21.55
C ASP A 429 26.69 -39.25 22.03
N GLU A 430 27.24 -38.08 21.68
CA GLU A 430 26.86 -36.75 22.24
C GLU A 430 26.27 -35.74 21.21
N ASP A 431 26.28 -36.06 19.91
CA ASP A 431 26.18 -35.06 18.82
C ASP A 431 24.81 -34.36 18.63
N ASN A 432 23.73 -34.83 19.27
CA ASN A 432 22.37 -34.31 19.02
C ASN A 432 22.08 -32.90 19.56
N ASN A 433 22.97 -32.32 20.37
CA ASN A 433 22.69 -31.07 21.10
C ASN A 433 23.02 -29.78 20.31
N ILE A 434 23.89 -29.84 19.30
CA ILE A 434 24.34 -28.65 18.55
C ILE A 434 23.22 -28.11 17.64
N ASN A 435 22.62 -28.99 16.84
CA ASN A 435 21.62 -28.64 15.82
C ASN A 435 20.34 -28.02 16.43
N SER A 436 19.94 -28.47 17.63
CA SER A 436 18.81 -27.88 18.35
C SER A 436 19.05 -26.42 18.77
N ASN A 437 20.30 -26.04 19.03
CA ASN A 437 20.65 -24.73 19.55
C ASN A 437 20.76 -23.67 18.43
N GLU A 438 21.29 -24.03 17.25
CA GLU A 438 21.24 -23.16 16.06
C GLU A 438 19.80 -22.88 15.59
N ASN A 439 18.94 -23.91 15.59
CA ASN A 439 17.53 -23.73 15.28
C ASN A 439 16.83 -22.81 16.30
N LEU A 440 17.16 -22.92 17.59
CA LEU A 440 16.65 -22.02 18.63
C LEU A 440 17.16 -20.58 18.48
N GLU A 441 18.42 -20.38 18.06
CA GLU A 441 18.98 -19.08 17.65
C GLU A 441 18.23 -18.48 16.45
N ASN A 442 17.92 -19.27 15.44
CA ASN A 442 17.22 -18.82 14.24
C ASN A 442 15.75 -18.48 14.52
N LEU A 443 15.02 -19.31 15.26
CA LEU A 443 13.67 -18.97 15.72
C LEU A 443 13.66 -17.70 16.59
N LYS A 444 14.68 -17.46 17.43
CA LYS A 444 14.80 -16.19 18.17
C LYS A 444 14.96 -14.98 17.24
N LYS A 445 15.76 -15.10 16.17
CA LYS A 445 15.94 -14.05 15.15
C LYS A 445 14.66 -13.80 14.35
N GLU A 446 13.93 -14.85 13.98
CA GLU A 446 12.63 -14.73 13.31
C GLU A 446 11.57 -14.10 14.23
N ILE A 447 11.44 -14.55 15.47
CA ILE A 447 10.51 -13.97 16.47
C ILE A 447 10.87 -12.49 16.75
N LYS A 448 12.16 -12.13 16.71
CA LYS A 448 12.64 -10.76 16.83
C LYS A 448 12.22 -9.94 15.60
N SER A 449 12.49 -10.42 14.39
CA SER A 449 12.05 -9.80 13.12
C SER A 449 10.52 -9.60 13.08
N CYS A 450 9.73 -10.62 13.43
CA CYS A 450 8.27 -10.52 13.51
C CYS A 450 7.80 -9.48 14.54
N LYS A 451 8.41 -9.41 15.72
CA LYS A 451 8.07 -8.37 16.72
C LYS A 451 8.36 -6.97 16.21
N ASP A 452 9.45 -6.78 15.47
CA ASP A 452 9.83 -5.48 14.94
C ASP A 452 8.94 -5.08 13.74
N ALA A 453 8.56 -6.04 12.90
CA ALA A 453 7.54 -5.85 11.87
C ALA A 453 6.16 -5.51 12.45
N VAL A 454 5.74 -6.15 13.54
CA VAL A 454 4.49 -5.81 14.26
C VAL A 454 4.56 -4.38 14.82
N ASN A 455 5.70 -3.98 15.41
CA ASN A 455 5.90 -2.60 15.88
C ASN A 455 5.81 -1.55 14.76
N GLU A 456 6.30 -1.85 13.54
CA GLU A 456 6.11 -0.96 12.38
C GLU A 456 4.66 -0.94 11.88
N LEU A 457 3.98 -2.10 11.86
CA LEU A 457 2.55 -2.17 11.51
C LEU A 457 1.67 -1.39 12.50
N GLU A 458 1.99 -1.38 13.80
CA GLU A 458 1.30 -0.55 14.78
C GLU A 458 1.53 0.95 14.56
N LYS A 459 2.74 1.37 14.20
CA LYS A 459 3.03 2.77 13.80
C LYS A 459 2.23 3.17 12.56
N ILE A 460 2.24 2.32 11.53
CA ILE A 460 1.47 2.55 10.28
C ILE A 460 -0.03 2.63 10.58
N LYS A 461 -0.57 1.73 11.42
CA LYS A 461 -1.96 1.75 11.87
C LYS A 461 -2.30 3.07 12.59
N LYS A 462 -1.42 3.55 13.47
CA LYS A 462 -1.57 4.85 14.16
C LYS A 462 -1.65 6.00 13.14
N TYR A 463 -0.68 6.12 12.24
CA TYR A 463 -0.67 7.18 11.21
C TYR A 463 -1.89 7.09 10.27
N TYR A 464 -2.34 5.88 9.91
CA TYR A 464 -3.54 5.68 9.13
C TYR A 464 -4.80 6.19 9.85
N THR A 465 -4.97 5.89 11.15
CA THR A 465 -6.08 6.45 11.94
C THR A 465 -6.03 7.97 12.09
N GLN A 466 -4.84 8.57 12.11
CA GLN A 466 -4.66 10.03 12.12
C GLN A 466 -5.06 10.68 10.80
N ILE A 467 -4.78 10.04 9.64
CA ILE A 467 -5.13 10.56 8.30
C ILE A 467 -6.60 10.29 7.93
N THR A 468 -7.21 9.24 8.48
CA THR A 468 -8.63 8.90 8.27
C THR A 468 -9.58 9.49 9.33
N SER A 469 -9.04 10.20 10.33
CA SER A 469 -9.86 10.92 11.32
C SER A 469 -10.72 12.00 10.66
N PRO A 470 -11.95 12.24 11.14
CA PRO A 470 -12.86 13.22 10.56
C PRO A 470 -12.29 14.64 10.61
N PRO A 471 -12.67 15.52 9.66
CA PRO A 471 -12.19 16.90 9.65
C PRO A 471 -12.62 17.63 10.93
N LYS A 472 -11.71 18.45 11.49
CA LYS A 472 -12.06 19.32 12.62
C LYS A 472 -12.85 20.53 12.12
N ALA A 473 -13.68 21.08 13.01
CA ALA A 473 -14.36 22.35 12.79
C ALA A 473 -13.38 23.42 12.26
N ASP A 474 -13.86 24.26 11.36
CA ASP A 474 -13.12 25.33 10.68
C ASP A 474 -11.93 24.87 9.80
N LEU A 475 -11.58 23.59 9.72
CA LEU A 475 -10.45 23.08 8.92
C LEU A 475 -10.91 22.33 7.67
N THR A 476 -10.11 22.41 6.60
CA THR A 476 -10.27 21.48 5.46
C THR A 476 -9.85 20.06 5.88
N SER A 477 -10.29 19.05 5.12
CA SER A 477 -9.85 17.65 5.34
C SER A 477 -8.31 17.55 5.40
N PHE A 478 -7.61 18.13 4.42
CA PHE A 478 -6.14 18.13 4.38
C PHE A 478 -5.49 18.91 5.54
N GLN A 479 -6.05 20.07 5.94
CA GLN A 479 -5.57 20.80 7.14
C GLN A 479 -5.74 19.97 8.42
N SER A 480 -6.83 19.20 8.52
CA SER A 480 -7.09 18.31 9.66
C SER A 480 -6.12 17.13 9.68
N GLN A 481 -5.90 16.48 8.53
CA GLN A 481 -4.92 15.39 8.38
C GLN A 481 -3.52 15.81 8.82
N ILE A 482 -3.05 16.96 8.36
CA ILE A 482 -1.75 17.52 8.76
C ILE A 482 -1.72 17.83 10.27
N TYR A 483 -2.78 18.40 10.85
CA TYR A 483 -2.88 18.62 12.30
C TYR A 483 -2.77 17.31 13.11
N TYR A 484 -3.46 16.24 12.69
CA TYR A 484 -3.41 14.95 13.39
C TYR A 484 -2.04 14.28 13.30
N LEU A 485 -1.28 14.51 12.22
CA LEU A 485 0.06 13.97 12.00
C LEU A 485 1.18 14.71 12.75
N ILE A 486 1.02 16.00 13.02
CA ILE A 486 2.01 16.77 13.82
C ILE A 486 2.15 16.14 15.21
N PRO A 487 3.37 15.97 15.77
CA PRO A 487 3.56 15.53 17.16
C PRO A 487 3.06 16.56 18.19
N ASP A 488 2.87 16.13 19.43
CA ASP A 488 2.47 17.04 20.52
C ASP A 488 3.67 17.79 21.16
N THR A 489 4.89 17.48 20.71
CA THR A 489 6.16 18.11 21.11
C THR A 489 6.43 19.41 20.36
N LYS A 490 7.09 20.38 21.01
CA LYS A 490 7.59 21.62 20.39
C LYS A 490 8.57 21.29 19.24
N MET A 491 8.32 21.79 18.03
CA MET A 491 9.13 21.53 16.82
C MET A 491 9.19 22.75 15.89
N SER A 492 10.24 22.88 15.09
CA SER A 492 10.33 23.94 14.06
C SER A 492 9.43 23.65 12.85
N SER A 493 9.15 24.66 12.01
CA SER A 493 8.50 24.47 10.71
C SER A 493 9.23 23.44 9.83
N GLN A 494 10.57 23.45 9.88
CA GLN A 494 11.49 22.63 9.10
C GLN A 494 11.47 21.17 9.59
N ASP A 495 11.46 20.96 10.92
CA ASP A 495 11.30 19.64 11.53
C ASP A 495 9.93 19.05 11.23
N ILE A 496 8.86 19.85 11.31
CA ILE A 496 7.50 19.40 11.02
C ILE A 496 7.37 19.00 9.55
N HIS A 497 7.92 19.79 8.61
CA HIS A 497 7.95 19.43 7.19
C HIS A 497 8.70 18.12 6.95
N SER A 498 9.89 17.98 7.55
CA SER A 498 10.73 16.78 7.44
C SER A 498 10.08 15.54 8.06
N TYR A 499 9.46 15.69 9.23
CA TYR A 499 8.75 14.64 9.94
C TYR A 499 7.52 14.16 9.17
N ILE A 500 6.66 15.09 8.73
CA ILE A 500 5.48 14.76 7.91
C ILE A 500 5.91 14.01 6.66
N ARG A 501 6.90 14.53 5.91
CA ARG A 501 7.44 13.93 4.68
C ARG A 501 8.02 12.51 4.89
N LYS A 502 8.47 12.20 6.10
CA LYS A 502 8.99 10.87 6.49
C LYS A 502 7.87 9.86 6.79
N ILE A 503 6.73 10.30 7.33
CA ILE A 503 5.62 9.41 7.72
C ILE A 503 4.44 9.39 6.72
N SER A 504 4.35 10.39 5.84
CA SER A 504 3.23 10.62 4.92
C SER A 504 3.63 11.60 3.80
N PHE A 505 2.76 11.81 2.79
CA PHE A 505 2.86 12.91 1.83
C PHE A 505 4.28 13.25 1.31
N LYS A 506 5.04 12.23 0.86
CA LYS A 506 6.48 12.27 0.48
C LYS A 506 6.92 13.45 -0.43
N ASN A 507 5.99 14.02 -1.19
CA ASN A 507 6.23 15.10 -2.17
C ASN A 507 5.69 16.47 -1.73
N ILE A 508 5.27 16.66 -0.47
CA ILE A 508 4.74 17.93 0.03
C ILE A 508 5.84 19.01 0.10
N SER A 509 5.55 20.24 -0.31
CA SER A 509 6.49 21.36 -0.27
C SER A 509 6.54 22.03 1.11
N TYR A 510 7.69 22.64 1.44
CA TYR A 510 7.86 23.40 2.68
C TYR A 510 6.86 24.57 2.77
N GLY A 511 6.65 25.29 1.66
CA GLY A 511 5.66 26.37 1.57
C GLY A 511 4.23 25.92 1.87
N ASN A 512 3.83 24.74 1.39
CA ASN A 512 2.49 24.19 1.68
C ASN A 512 2.35 23.84 3.17
N ILE A 513 3.38 23.28 3.81
CA ILE A 513 3.37 23.05 5.26
C ILE A 513 3.33 24.37 6.04
N ASN A 514 4.21 25.33 5.75
CA ASN A 514 4.25 26.64 6.44
C ASN A 514 2.89 27.38 6.32
N ASN A 515 2.27 27.35 5.14
CA ASN A 515 0.92 27.88 4.93
C ASN A 515 -0.15 27.15 5.74
N ILE A 516 -0.04 25.83 5.94
CA ILE A 516 -0.97 25.07 6.79
C ILE A 516 -0.73 25.39 8.28
N LEU A 517 0.53 25.46 8.74
CA LEU A 517 0.88 25.82 10.12
C LEU A 517 0.33 27.20 10.50
N ARG A 518 0.53 28.22 9.64
CA ARG A 518 -0.06 29.57 9.81
C ARG A 518 -1.59 29.57 9.77
N ASN A 519 -2.23 28.65 9.05
CA ASN A 519 -3.70 28.50 9.07
C ASN A 519 -4.21 27.79 10.33
N LEU A 520 -3.44 26.87 10.91
CA LEU A 520 -3.74 26.23 12.19
C LEU A 520 -3.55 27.22 13.36
N GLU A 521 -2.52 28.07 13.29
CA GLU A 521 -2.27 29.21 14.19
C GLU A 521 -3.49 30.14 14.24
N ARG A 522 -3.91 30.67 13.09
CA ARG A 522 -5.07 31.58 12.96
C ARG A 522 -6.41 30.98 13.39
N LYS A 523 -6.50 29.66 13.57
CA LYS A 523 -7.71 28.92 13.96
C LYS A 523 -7.62 28.30 15.37
N GLY A 524 -6.55 28.59 16.12
CA GLY A 524 -6.37 28.21 17.52
C GLY A 524 -5.93 26.75 17.75
N TYR A 525 -5.38 26.09 16.73
CA TYR A 525 -4.91 24.69 16.79
C TYR A 525 -3.40 24.54 17.00
N LEU A 526 -2.62 25.58 16.69
CA LEU A 526 -1.20 25.68 17.02
C LEU A 526 -0.91 27.03 17.66
N GLU A 527 0.14 27.08 18.48
CA GLU A 527 0.74 28.30 19.00
C GLU A 527 2.21 28.39 18.56
N CYS A 528 2.62 29.56 18.06
CA CYS A 528 4.02 29.87 17.77
C CYS A 528 4.67 30.42 19.05
N LYS A 529 5.58 29.66 19.68
CA LYS A 529 6.22 30.05 20.95
C LYS A 529 7.42 30.97 20.77
N GLU A 530 8.17 30.77 19.69
CA GLU A 530 9.34 31.57 19.30
C GLU A 530 9.29 31.81 17.79
N ARG A 531 9.73 32.99 17.34
CA ARG A 531 9.76 33.39 15.92
C ARG A 531 11.07 34.12 15.62
N ASN A 532 12.12 33.35 15.33
CA ASN A 532 13.48 33.83 15.11
C ASN A 532 13.77 33.83 13.60
N GLY A 533 13.37 34.89 12.90
CA GLY A 533 13.49 34.97 11.45
C GLY A 533 12.64 33.90 10.74
N ASP A 534 13.28 33.06 9.94
CA ASP A 534 12.64 31.98 9.18
C ASP A 534 12.30 30.73 10.01
N GLU A 535 12.79 30.61 11.25
CA GLU A 535 12.38 29.55 12.17
C GLU A 535 11.26 30.03 13.09
N SER A 536 10.17 29.26 13.09
CA SER A 536 9.03 29.40 13.99
C SER A 536 8.82 28.09 14.72
N MET A 537 8.75 28.14 16.05
CA MET A 537 8.61 26.95 16.91
C MET A 537 7.15 26.76 17.29
N TRP A 538 6.56 25.65 16.83
CA TRP A 538 5.14 25.34 16.97
C TRP A 538 4.88 24.37 18.11
N VAL A 539 3.79 24.58 18.83
CA VAL A 539 3.23 23.66 19.83
C VAL A 539 1.73 23.51 19.56
N LYS A 540 1.15 22.31 19.76
CA LYS A 540 -0.30 22.13 19.67
C LYS A 540 -1.03 22.78 20.83
N THR A 541 -2.17 23.39 20.52
CA THR A 541 -3.11 23.92 21.51
C THR A 541 -4.37 23.06 21.55
N ASN A 542 -4.79 22.69 22.76
CA ASN A 542 -6.12 22.14 23.00
C ASN A 542 -7.15 23.27 22.87
N LYS A 543 -7.58 23.56 21.63
CA LYS A 543 -8.77 24.36 21.35
C LYS A 543 -9.95 23.73 22.11
N LYS A 544 -10.49 24.49 23.06
CA LYS A 544 -11.70 24.13 23.82
C LYS A 544 -12.95 24.16 22.92
#